data_AF-A0A257I2E7-F1
#
_entry.id   AF-A0A257I2E7-F1
#
_cell.length_a   1.000
_cell.length_b   1.000
_cell.length_c   1.000
_cell.angle_alpha   90.00
_cell.angle_beta   90.00
_cell.angle_gamma   90.00
#
_symmetry.space_group_name_H-M   'P 1'
#
loop_
_entity.id
_entity.type
_entity.pdbx_description
1 polymer ?
#
loop_
_entity_poly.entity_id
_entity_poly.type
_entity_poly.pdbx_seq_one_letter_code
_entity_poly.pdbx_strand_id
1 'polypeptide(L)'
;MLSKSQAKVFFLGGTIVTFLIFLLLSWNSLSKEVPKRTHEENLSAQVVAGKRIWEKNNCMGCHTILGEGAYYAPELTKVYERRGEVYIKAALMSKTPWQPRGRKMVAYAMNEQDANNVVAFLKWIGEIDLNGFPPKPDLKK
;
A
#
# COMPACT_ATOMS: atom_id res chain seq x y z
N MET A 1 2.45 33.60 34.16
CA MET A 1 3.30 32.43 33.80
C MET A 1 2.94 31.28 34.72
N LEU A 2 2.88 30.04 34.22
CA LEU A 2 2.63 28.86 35.07
C LEU A 2 3.82 28.63 36.01
N SER A 3 3.54 28.19 37.23
CA SER A 3 4.60 27.65 38.10
C SER A 3 5.16 26.34 37.53
N LYS A 4 6.35 25.92 37.97
CA LYS A 4 6.94 24.64 37.55
C LYS A 4 6.01 23.44 37.80
N SER A 5 5.31 23.46 38.93
CA SER A 5 4.33 22.42 39.28
C SER A 5 3.13 22.44 38.34
N GLN A 6 2.57 23.62 38.07
CA GLN A 6 1.44 23.78 37.14
C GLN A 6 1.81 23.35 35.72
N ALA A 7 3.02 23.70 35.24
CA ALA A 7 3.52 23.27 33.94
C ALA A 7 3.68 21.74 33.86
N LYS A 8 4.18 21.10 34.92
CA LYS A 8 4.30 19.62 34.99
C LYS A 8 2.94 18.92 34.95
N VAL A 9 1.97 19.41 35.72
CA VAL A 9 0.61 18.86 35.73
C VAL A 9 -0.05 19.05 34.37
N PHE A 10 0.09 20.22 33.75
CA PHE A 10 -0.42 20.48 32.42
C PHE A 10 0.18 19.54 31.37
N PHE A 11 1.51 19.38 31.36
CA PHE A 11 2.19 18.46 30.44
C PHE A 11 1.69 17.03 30.63
N LEU A 12 1.75 16.49 31.85
CA LEU A 12 1.36 15.09 32.11
C LEU A 12 -0.12 14.85 31.83
N GLY A 13 -0.99 15.78 32.24
CA GLY A 13 -2.43 15.71 31.96
C GLY A 13 -2.71 15.74 30.45
N GLY A 14 -2.10 16.68 29.73
CA GLY A 14 -2.24 16.78 28.27
C GLY A 14 -1.72 15.54 27.55
N THR A 15 -0.57 15.00 27.96
CA THR A 15 -0.01 13.76 27.41
C THR A 15 -0.94 12.59 27.66
N ILE A 16 -1.48 12.42 28.88
CA ILE A 16 -2.42 11.33 29.18
C ILE A 16 -3.67 11.45 28.32
N VAL A 17 -4.28 12.64 28.24
CA VAL A 17 -5.50 12.86 27.45
C VAL A 17 -5.25 12.58 25.96
N THR A 18 -4.19 13.14 25.39
CA THR A 18 -3.88 12.93 23.96
C THR A 18 -3.51 11.48 23.67
N PHE A 19 -2.81 10.80 24.56
CA PHE A 19 -2.49 9.38 24.45
C PHE A 19 -3.75 8.51 24.50
N LEU A 20 -4.68 8.78 25.41
CA LEU A 20 -5.96 8.06 25.47
C LEU A 20 -6.81 8.27 24.21
N ILE A 21 -6.87 9.50 23.69
CA ILE A 21 -7.54 9.80 22.42
C ILE A 21 -6.89 9.01 21.28
N PHE A 22 -5.55 8.98 21.22
CA PHE A 22 -4.83 8.22 20.21
C PHE A 22 -5.16 6.72 20.27
N LEU A 23 -5.21 6.13 21.47
CA LEU A 23 -5.59 4.72 21.63
C LEU A 23 -7.03 4.45 21.19
N LEU A 24 -7.98 5.31 21.55
CA LEU A 24 -9.38 5.19 21.14
C LEU A 24 -9.54 5.28 19.62
N LEU A 25 -8.89 6.26 18.98
CA LEU A 25 -8.91 6.42 17.54
C LEU A 25 -8.22 5.24 16.83
N SER A 26 -7.08 4.77 17.35
CA SER A 26 -6.38 3.61 16.81
C SER A 26 -7.25 2.35 16.87
N TRP A 27 -7.94 2.12 17.99
CA TRP A 27 -8.87 1.00 18.12
C TRP A 27 -10.02 1.12 17.12
N ASN A 28 -10.64 2.29 16.99
CA ASN A 28 -11.70 2.51 16.00
C ASN A 28 -11.20 2.27 14.56
N SER A 29 -10.01 2.79 14.23
CA SER A 29 -9.39 2.60 12.93
C SER A 29 -9.15 1.12 12.62
N LEU A 30 -8.53 0.38 13.54
CA LEU A 30 -8.16 -1.02 13.32
C LEU A 30 -9.35 -1.99 13.37
N SER A 31 -10.35 -1.72 14.22
CA SER A 31 -11.48 -2.65 14.43
C SER A 31 -12.66 -2.42 13.49
N LYS A 32 -12.82 -1.21 12.94
CA LYS A 32 -13.99 -0.84 12.13
C LYS A 32 -13.62 -0.30 10.76
N GLU A 33 -12.78 0.74 10.73
CA GLU A 33 -12.53 1.47 9.48
C GLU A 33 -11.66 0.67 8.50
N VAL A 34 -10.58 0.04 8.97
CA VAL A 34 -9.68 -0.74 8.11
C VAL A 34 -10.42 -1.93 7.49
N PRO A 35 -11.03 -2.87 8.25
CA PRO A 35 -11.78 -4.00 7.68
C PRO A 35 -12.81 -3.58 6.62
N LYS A 36 -13.56 -2.50 6.92
CA LYS A 36 -14.59 -1.96 6.05
C LYS A 36 -14.03 -1.42 4.74
N ARG A 37 -12.94 -0.64 4.80
CA ARG A 37 -12.37 0.03 3.62
C ARG A 37 -11.51 -0.87 2.77
N THR A 38 -10.93 -1.92 3.37
CA THR A 38 -10.09 -2.87 2.66
C THR A 38 -10.86 -4.06 2.10
N HIS A 39 -12.17 -4.17 2.36
CA HIS A 39 -12.97 -5.34 2.01
C HIS A 39 -12.28 -6.63 2.50
N GLU A 40 -12.09 -6.73 3.82
CA GLU A 40 -11.39 -7.85 4.45
C GLU A 40 -11.94 -9.23 4.02
N GLU A 41 -13.24 -9.32 3.73
CA GLU A 41 -13.89 -10.52 3.18
C GLU A 41 -13.27 -11.01 1.86
N ASN A 42 -12.62 -10.13 1.10
CA ASN A 42 -11.97 -10.43 -0.18
C ASN A 42 -10.47 -10.78 -0.03
N LEU A 43 -9.92 -10.80 1.19
CA LEU A 43 -8.55 -11.23 1.47
C LEU A 43 -8.38 -12.74 1.35
N SER A 44 -8.31 -13.23 0.11
CA SER A 44 -8.05 -14.65 -0.16
C SER A 44 -6.61 -15.04 0.19
N ALA A 45 -6.36 -16.36 0.35
CA ALA A 45 -5.00 -16.88 0.51
C ALA A 45 -4.06 -16.47 -0.64
N GLN A 46 -4.61 -16.29 -1.84
CA GLN A 46 -3.88 -15.84 -3.01
C GLN A 46 -3.40 -14.38 -2.86
N VAL A 47 -4.26 -13.48 -2.36
CA VAL A 47 -3.92 -12.09 -2.07
C VAL A 47 -2.82 -12.01 -1.01
N VAL A 48 -2.95 -12.81 0.06
CA VAL A 48 -1.94 -12.89 1.12
C VAL A 48 -0.59 -13.38 0.57
N ALA A 49 -0.59 -14.42 -0.26
CA ALA A 49 0.62 -14.91 -0.92
C ALA A 49 1.27 -13.84 -1.81
N GLY A 50 0.46 -13.10 -2.58
CA GLY A 50 0.91 -11.99 -3.41
C GLY A 50 1.60 -10.88 -2.60
N LYS A 51 1.02 -10.52 -1.45
CA LYS A 51 1.63 -9.56 -0.51
C LYS A 51 2.99 -10.05 0.00
N ARG A 52 3.12 -11.34 0.33
CA ARG A 52 4.40 -11.91 0.78
C ARG A 52 5.46 -11.85 -0.32
N ILE A 53 5.08 -12.11 -1.57
CA ILE A 53 5.99 -11.98 -2.72
C ILE A 53 6.40 -10.52 -2.92
N TRP A 54 5.46 -9.58 -2.83
CA TRP A 54 5.72 -8.14 -2.89
C TRP A 54 6.76 -7.69 -1.86
N GLU A 55 6.60 -8.12 -0.60
CA GLU A 55 7.52 -7.79 0.49
C GLU A 55 8.89 -8.46 0.32
N LYS A 56 8.91 -9.76 0.00
CA LYS A 56 10.15 -10.54 -0.19
C LYS A 56 11.03 -9.95 -1.29
N ASN A 57 10.42 -9.39 -2.33
CA ASN A 57 11.13 -8.80 -3.46
C ASN A 57 11.42 -7.30 -3.31
N ASN A 58 11.12 -6.72 -2.14
CA ASN A 58 11.29 -5.29 -1.85
C ASN A 58 10.72 -4.38 -2.95
N CYS A 59 9.54 -4.70 -3.48
CA CYS A 59 8.95 -3.96 -4.59
C CYS A 59 8.73 -2.47 -4.24
N MET A 60 8.39 -2.20 -2.96
CA MET A 60 8.23 -0.85 -2.41
C MET A 60 9.56 -0.06 -2.33
N GLY A 61 10.71 -0.74 -2.41
CA GLY A 61 12.02 -0.08 -2.54
C GLY A 61 12.21 0.66 -3.87
N CYS A 62 11.37 0.39 -4.87
CA CYS A 62 11.33 1.14 -6.13
C CYS A 62 9.98 1.83 -6.37
N HIS A 63 8.88 1.16 -6.02
CA HIS A 63 7.51 1.60 -6.26
C HIS A 63 6.85 2.17 -5.02
N THR A 64 5.69 2.80 -5.21
CA THR A 64 4.73 3.11 -4.16
C THR A 64 3.47 2.26 -4.30
N ILE A 65 2.83 1.93 -3.19
CA ILE A 65 1.41 1.53 -3.11
C ILE A 65 0.77 2.36 -2.01
N LEU A 66 -0.50 2.73 -2.17
CA LEU A 66 -1.23 3.64 -1.27
C LEU A 66 -0.51 4.98 -1.04
N GLY A 67 0.37 5.40 -1.96
CA GLY A 67 1.21 6.59 -1.83
C GLY A 67 2.51 6.41 -1.02
N GLU A 68 2.74 5.22 -0.46
CA GLU A 68 3.90 4.92 0.39
C GLU A 68 4.91 4.01 -0.30
N GLY A 69 6.20 4.36 -0.18
CA GLY A 69 7.32 3.65 -0.81
C GLY A 69 8.34 4.59 -1.45
N ALA A 70 9.01 4.10 -2.49
CA ALA A 70 10.03 4.86 -3.22
C ALA A 70 9.48 5.52 -4.50
N TYR A 71 10.21 6.52 -4.99
CA TYR A 71 9.83 7.34 -6.15
C TYR A 71 10.63 7.02 -7.43
N TYR A 72 11.34 5.89 -7.44
CA TYR A 72 12.11 5.45 -8.60
C TYR A 72 11.20 4.86 -9.70
N ALA A 73 10.09 4.23 -9.35
CA ALA A 73 9.18 3.59 -10.29
C ALA A 73 7.73 4.02 -10.04
N PRO A 74 6.80 3.75 -10.97
CA PRO A 74 5.42 4.24 -10.85
C PRO A 74 4.71 3.73 -9.61
N GLU A 75 3.80 4.55 -9.08
CA GLU A 75 2.78 4.17 -8.10
C GLU A 75 1.96 2.99 -8.65
N LEU A 76 1.64 1.97 -7.83
CA LEU A 76 1.02 0.72 -8.27
C LEU A 76 -0.40 0.44 -7.72
N THR A 77 -0.98 1.29 -6.88
CA THR A 77 -2.33 1.11 -6.30
C THR A 77 -3.37 0.80 -7.38
N LYS A 78 -3.43 1.63 -8.42
CA LYS A 78 -4.40 1.46 -9.52
C LYS A 78 -3.76 0.80 -10.75
N VAL A 79 -2.69 0.01 -10.61
CA VAL A 79 -2.01 -0.59 -11.76
C VAL A 79 -2.88 -1.60 -12.50
N TYR A 80 -3.69 -2.38 -11.77
CA TYR A 80 -4.62 -3.34 -12.38
C TYR A 80 -5.63 -2.63 -13.29
N GLU A 81 -6.26 -1.55 -12.82
CA GLU A 81 -7.14 -0.69 -13.62
C GLU A 81 -6.41 -0.07 -14.82
N ARG A 82 -5.21 0.50 -14.60
CA ARG A 82 -4.47 1.26 -15.63
C ARG A 82 -3.84 0.39 -16.72
N ARG A 83 -3.50 -0.86 -16.43
CA ARG A 83 -2.68 -1.72 -17.33
C ARG A 83 -3.26 -3.10 -17.60
N GLY A 84 -4.16 -3.58 -16.74
CA GLY A 84 -4.73 -4.92 -16.82
C GLY A 84 -3.77 -6.03 -16.38
N GLU A 85 -4.35 -7.20 -16.17
CA GLU A 85 -3.68 -8.41 -15.70
C GLU A 85 -2.53 -8.87 -16.61
N VAL A 86 -2.78 -8.94 -17.92
CA VAL A 86 -1.81 -9.46 -18.90
C VAL A 86 -0.50 -8.68 -18.85
N TYR A 87 -0.59 -7.35 -18.76
CA TYR A 87 0.60 -6.49 -18.70
C TYR A 87 1.39 -6.72 -17.41
N ILE A 88 0.70 -6.85 -16.27
CA ILE A 88 1.34 -7.08 -14.97
C ILE A 88 2.03 -8.44 -14.96
N LYS A 89 1.35 -9.50 -15.42
CA LYS A 89 1.94 -10.84 -15.55
C LYS A 89 3.17 -10.84 -16.45
N ALA A 90 3.10 -10.19 -17.61
CA ALA A 90 4.23 -10.11 -18.54
C ALA A 90 5.47 -9.47 -17.90
N ALA A 91 5.29 -8.40 -17.11
CA ALA A 91 6.38 -7.75 -16.40
C ALA A 91 7.00 -8.66 -15.32
N LEU A 92 6.16 -9.34 -14.52
CA LEU A 92 6.60 -10.22 -13.43
C LEU A 92 7.27 -11.51 -13.93
N MET A 93 6.78 -12.07 -15.02
CA MET A 93 7.29 -13.31 -15.61
C MET A 93 8.46 -13.07 -16.58
N SER A 94 8.83 -11.80 -16.83
CA SER A 94 9.94 -11.47 -17.72
C SER A 94 11.25 -12.09 -17.24
N LYS A 95 11.92 -12.81 -18.14
CA LYS A 95 13.27 -13.37 -17.93
C LYS A 95 14.38 -12.35 -18.12
N THR A 96 14.04 -11.14 -18.55
CA THR A 96 14.98 -10.03 -18.73
C THR A 96 14.50 -8.80 -17.96
N PRO A 97 15.39 -7.85 -17.60
CA PRO A 97 15.00 -6.66 -16.86
C PRO A 97 13.89 -5.87 -17.59
N TRP A 98 12.82 -5.53 -16.87
CA TRP A 98 11.69 -4.80 -17.44
C TRP A 98 11.98 -3.30 -17.49
N GLN A 99 11.99 -2.70 -18.68
CA GLN A 99 12.48 -1.32 -18.88
C GLN A 99 11.76 -0.53 -20.00
N PRO A 100 10.41 -0.42 -19.98
CA PRO A 100 9.65 0.19 -21.08
C PRO A 100 9.97 1.68 -21.32
N ARG A 101 10.61 2.36 -20.35
CA ARG A 101 11.01 3.78 -20.43
C ARG A 101 12.40 4.03 -19.83
N GLY A 102 13.31 3.09 -19.99
CA GLY A 102 14.73 3.23 -19.59
C GLY A 102 15.06 2.93 -18.13
N ARG A 103 14.18 3.24 -17.16
CA ARG A 103 14.34 2.75 -15.77
C ARG A 103 14.16 1.24 -15.72
N LYS A 104 15.01 0.55 -14.96
CA LYS A 104 15.10 -0.92 -14.94
C LYS A 104 14.48 -1.51 -13.69
N MET A 105 13.53 -2.42 -13.89
CA MET A 105 13.05 -3.36 -12.87
C MET A 105 13.77 -4.70 -13.07
N VAL A 106 14.09 -5.38 -11.98
CA VAL A 106 14.83 -6.66 -12.03
C VAL A 106 14.03 -7.74 -12.76
N ALA A 107 14.74 -8.71 -13.34
CA ALA A 107 14.14 -9.87 -13.98
C ALA A 107 13.74 -10.90 -12.92
N TYR A 108 12.49 -10.87 -12.46
CA TYR A 108 12.02 -11.81 -11.45
C TYR A 108 11.82 -13.22 -12.01
N ALA A 109 11.53 -13.35 -13.32
CA ALA A 109 11.25 -14.63 -13.97
C ALA A 109 10.25 -15.50 -13.17
N MET A 110 9.21 -14.87 -12.61
CA MET A 110 8.22 -15.56 -11.78
C MET A 110 7.55 -16.67 -12.58
N ASN A 111 7.23 -17.78 -11.91
CA ASN A 111 6.30 -18.75 -12.47
C ASN A 111 4.89 -18.15 -12.53
N GLU A 112 3.99 -18.83 -13.23
CA GLU A 112 2.64 -18.33 -13.43
C GLU A 112 1.85 -18.19 -12.11
N GLN A 113 2.02 -19.11 -11.17
CA GLN A 113 1.34 -19.07 -9.89
C GLN A 113 1.74 -17.84 -9.07
N ASP A 114 3.03 -17.56 -8.94
CA ASP A 114 3.54 -16.40 -8.20
C ASP A 114 3.13 -15.09 -8.87
N ALA A 115 3.18 -15.03 -10.20
CA ALA A 115 2.70 -13.86 -10.93
C ALA A 115 1.19 -13.63 -10.69
N ASN A 116 0.38 -14.69 -10.74
CA ASN A 116 -1.06 -14.62 -10.44
C ASN A 116 -1.31 -14.17 -8.99
N ASN A 117 -0.49 -14.61 -8.03
CA ASN A 117 -0.59 -14.18 -6.64
C ASN A 117 -0.36 -12.67 -6.49
N VAL A 118 0.70 -12.14 -7.10
CA VAL A 118 1.01 -10.70 -7.06
C VAL A 118 -0.07 -9.89 -7.80
N VAL A 119 -0.57 -10.38 -8.92
CA VAL A 119 -1.70 -9.74 -9.63
C VAL A 119 -2.94 -9.68 -8.75
N ALA A 120 -3.31 -10.77 -8.07
CA ALA A 120 -4.44 -10.79 -7.16
C ALA A 120 -4.28 -9.77 -6.03
N PHE A 121 -3.08 -9.69 -5.46
CA PHE A 121 -2.75 -8.66 -4.46
C PHE A 121 -2.90 -7.23 -5.00
N LEU A 122 -2.34 -6.94 -6.18
CA LEU A 122 -2.44 -5.60 -6.78
C LEU A 122 -3.87 -5.24 -7.20
N LYS A 123 -4.68 -6.24 -7.59
CA LYS A 123 -6.10 -6.05 -7.84
C LYS A 123 -6.84 -5.65 -6.57
N TRP A 124 -6.67 -6.43 -5.49
CA TRP A 124 -7.28 -6.14 -4.20
C TRP A 124 -6.85 -4.78 -3.64
N ILE A 125 -5.56 -4.43 -3.72
CA ILE A 125 -5.05 -3.09 -3.37
C ILE A 125 -5.76 -1.99 -4.16
N GLY A 126 -6.04 -2.23 -5.45
CA GLY A 126 -6.75 -1.28 -6.30
C GLY A 126 -8.23 -1.11 -5.95
N GLU A 127 -8.82 -1.99 -5.17
CA GLU A 127 -10.23 -1.95 -4.76
C GLU A 127 -10.43 -1.32 -3.37
N ILE A 128 -9.35 -1.03 -2.63
CA ILE A 128 -9.42 -0.36 -1.32
C ILE A 128 -10.03 1.05 -1.47
N ASP A 129 -10.94 1.40 -0.56
CA ASP A 129 -11.44 2.77 -0.42
C ASP A 129 -10.41 3.67 0.28
N LEU A 130 -9.76 4.51 -0.53
CA LEU A 130 -8.74 5.47 -0.10
C LEU A 130 -9.24 6.92 -0.12
N ASN A 131 -10.55 7.15 0.02
CA ASN A 131 -11.16 8.48 -0.02
C ASN A 131 -10.77 9.30 -1.25
N GLY A 132 -10.74 8.66 -2.43
CA GLY A 132 -10.44 9.31 -3.70
C GLY A 132 -8.96 9.34 -4.10
N PHE A 133 -8.06 8.70 -3.35
CA PHE A 133 -6.67 8.50 -3.77
C PHE A 133 -6.49 7.25 -4.69
N PRO A 134 -5.57 7.28 -5.67
CA PRO A 134 -4.99 8.49 -6.24
C PRO A 134 -6.04 9.24 -7.07
N PRO A 135 -5.94 10.58 -7.18
CA PRO A 135 -6.80 11.33 -8.09
C PRO A 135 -6.61 10.82 -9.53
N LYS A 136 -7.68 10.89 -10.32
CA LYS A 136 -7.57 10.59 -11.75
C LYS A 136 -6.58 11.58 -12.40
N PRO A 137 -5.77 11.14 -13.38
CA PRO A 137 -4.87 12.06 -14.06
C PRO A 137 -5.66 13.17 -14.77
N ASP A 138 -5.26 14.42 -14.56
CA ASP A 138 -5.87 15.57 -15.24
C ASP A 138 -5.56 15.59 -16.75
N LEU A 139 -4.51 14.88 -17.15
CA LEU A 139 -4.08 14.75 -18.54
C LEU A 139 -4.59 13.43 -19.12
N LYS A 140 -5.62 13.51 -19.98
CA LYS A 140 -6.01 12.40 -20.86
C LYS A 140 -4.91 12.23 -21.90
N LYS A 141 -4.35 11.02 -21.99
CA LYS A 141 -3.48 10.62 -23.09
C LYS A 141 -4.31 10.13 -24.27
#